data_AF-A0AAU3LCG7-F1
#
_entry.id   AF-A0AAU3LCG7-F1
#
_cell.length_a   1.000
_cell.length_b   1.000
_cell.length_c   1.000
_cell.angle_alpha   90.00
_cell.angle_beta   90.00
_cell.angle_gamma   90.00
#
_symmetry.space_group_name_H-M   'P 1'
#
loop_
_entity.id
_entity.type
_entity.pdbx_description
1 polymer ?
#
loop_
_entity_poly.entity_id
_entity_poly.type
_entity_poly.pdbx_seq_one_letter_code
_entity_poly.pdbx_strand_id
1 'polypeptide(L)' 'MSESAGPGRQIERDNLAELIAANEEIHGALTSGEIEAAEREMYGTAQSGRADAE' A
#
# COMPACT_ATOMS: atom_id res chain seq x y z
N MET A 1 -0.01 -18.28 -17.55
CA MET A 1 0.00 -16.81 -17.65
C MET A 1 0.89 -16.29 -16.53
N SER A 2 2.14 -15.97 -16.84
CA SER A 2 3.01 -15.24 -15.92
C SER A 2 3.41 -13.97 -16.67
N GLU A 3 2.70 -12.88 -16.40
CA GLU A 3 3.15 -11.57 -16.86
C GLU A 3 4.47 -11.26 -16.15
N SER A 4 5.58 -11.51 -16.84
CA SER A 4 6.88 -11.02 -16.42
C SER A 4 6.78 -9.50 -16.33
N ALA A 5 6.93 -8.95 -15.12
CA ALA A 5 7.09 -7.51 -14.94
C ALA A 5 8.24 -7.05 -15.85
N GLY A 6 7.93 -6.20 -16.83
CA GLY A 6 8.95 -5.64 -17.71
C GLY A 6 9.98 -4.83 -16.90
N PRO A 7 11.20 -4.62 -17.44
CA PRO A 7 12.29 -3.96 -16.70
C PRO A 7 11.92 -2.57 -16.15
N GLY A 8 11.03 -1.82 -16.82
CA GLY A 8 10.51 -0.56 -16.30
C GLY A 8 9.73 -0.70 -14.98
N ARG A 9 8.88 -1.73 -14.87
CA ARG A 9 8.14 -2.01 -13.61
C ARG A 9 9.07 -2.43 -12.48
N GLN A 10 10.21 -3.06 -12.80
CA GLN A 10 11.19 -3.43 -11.77
C GLN A 10 11.92 -2.20 -11.23
N ILE A 11 12.38 -1.30 -12.10
CA ILE A 11 13.04 -0.04 -11.70
C ILE A 11 12.09 0.80 -10.83
N GLU A 12 10.82 0.90 -11.20
CA GLU A 12 9.81 1.60 -10.40
C GLU A 12 9.62 0.98 -9.01
N ARG A 13 9.67 -0.35 -8.90
CA ARG A 13 9.58 -1.05 -7.61
C ARG A 13 10.80 -0.83 -6.74
N ASP A 14 11.99 -0.85 -7.33
CA ASP A 14 13.25 -0.64 -6.61
C ASP A 14 13.30 0.80 -6.07
N ASN A 15 12.92 1.78 -6.90
CA ASN A 15 12.79 3.18 -6.49
C ASN A 15 11.74 3.36 -5.38
N LEU A 16 10.60 2.66 -5.46
CA LEU A 16 9.56 2.70 -4.43
C LEU A 16 10.05 2.09 -3.11
N ALA A 17 10.80 0.99 -3.16
CA ALA A 17 11.34 0.36 -1.95
C ALA A 17 12.34 1.27 -1.23
N GLU A 18 13.18 1.99 -1.99
CA GLU A 18 14.10 2.98 -1.43
C GLU A 18 13.37 4.13 -0.73
N LEU A 19 12.30 4.65 -1.36
CA LEU A 19 11.47 5.71 -0.78
C LEU A 19 10.77 5.26 0.51
N ILE A 20 10.25 4.03 0.55
CA ILE A 20 9.63 3.47 1.75
C ILE A 20 10.68 3.37 2.86
N ALA A 21 11.84 2.76 2.60
CA ALA A 21 12.89 2.58 3.59
C ALA A 21 13.36 3.93 4.19
N ALA A 22 13.57 4.94 3.34
CA ALA A 22 13.97 6.28 3.79
C ALA A 22 12.90 6.95 4.67
N ASN A 23 11.61 6.74 4.37
CA ASN A 23 10.53 7.29 5.20
C ASN A 23 10.39 6.53 6.53
N GLU A 24 10.53 5.21 6.53
CA GLU A 24 10.45 4.39 7.73
C GLU A 24 11.61 4.67 8.71
N GLU A 25 12.80 5.01 8.20
CA GLU A 25 13.91 5.46 9.04
C GLU A 25 13.59 6.75 9.81
N ILE A 26 12.83 7.67 9.20
CA ILE A 26 12.49 8.97 9.78
C ILE A 26 11.26 8.87 10.70
N HIS A 27 10.24 8.13 10.29
CA HIS A 27 8.91 8.14 10.91
C HIS A 27 8.55 6.84 11.64
N GLY A 28 9.29 5.76 11.42
CA GLY A 28 8.90 4.40 11.78
C GLY A 28 8.04 3.73 10.72
N ALA A 29 7.95 2.40 10.78
CA ALA A 29 7.09 1.61 9.89
C ALA A 29 5.62 1.77 10.26
N LEU A 30 4.76 1.87 9.25
CA LEU A 30 3.30 1.89 9.44
C LEU A 30 2.81 0.55 9.97
N THR A 31 2.01 0.57 11.03
CA THR A 31 1.33 -0.60 11.55
C THR A 31 0.00 -0.83 10.86
N SER A 32 -0.49 -2.08 10.87
CA SER A 32 -1.81 -2.41 10.32
C SER A 32 -2.94 -1.62 11.00
N GLY A 33 -2.84 -1.36 12.31
CA GLY A 33 -3.84 -0.58 13.03
C GLY A 33 -3.88 0.90 12.61
N GLU A 34 -2.74 1.50 12.28
CA GLU A 34 -2.68 2.87 11.76
C GLU A 34 -3.26 2.96 10.35
N ILE A 35 -3.02 1.95 9.51
CA ILE A 35 -3.62 1.85 8.18
C ILE A 35 -5.14 1.73 8.30
N GLU A 36 -5.64 0.81 9.12
CA GLU A 36 -7.08 0.61 9.33
C GLU A 36 -7.77 1.86 9.93
N ALA A 37 -7.09 2.58 10.81
CA ALA A 37 -7.59 3.83 11.37
C ALA A 37 -7.68 4.92 10.30
N ALA A 38 -6.64 5.08 9.47
CA ALA A 38 -6.63 6.04 8.36
C ALA A 38 -7.67 5.69 7.29
N GLU A 39 -7.82 4.42 6.94
CA GLU A 39 -8.85 3.97 5.99
C GLU A 39 -10.26 4.29 6.50
N ARG A 40 -10.53 4.05 7.78
CA ARG A 40 -11.81 4.38 8.42
C ARG A 40 -12.05 5.89 8.47
N GLU A 41 -11.00 6.69 8.67
CA GLU A 41 -11.10 8.15 8.63
C GLU A 41 -11.40 8.66 7.22
N MET A 42 -10.69 8.15 6.20
CA MET A 42 -10.81 8.61 4.81
C MET A 42 -12.10 8.14 4.14
N TYR A 43 -12.53 6.91 4.39
CA TYR A 43 -13.62 6.26 3.65
C TYR A 43 -14.84 5.93 4.53
N GLY A 44 -14.76 6.17 5.84
CA GLY A 44 -15.79 5.77 6.80
C GLY A 44 -15.88 4.24 6.96
N THR A 45 -16.86 3.77 7.73
CA THR A 45 -17.17 2.33 7.87
C THR A 45 -17.90 1.74 6.66
N ALA A 46 -18.15 2.52 5.60
CA ALA A 46 -19.00 2.12 4.47
C ALA A 46 -18.31 1.13 3.50
N GLN A 47 -17.00 0.92 3.61
CA GLN A 47 -16.26 0.04 2.70
C GLN A 47 -16.27 -1.44 3.12
N SER A 48 -16.84 -1.77 4.29
CA SER A 48 -17.07 -3.18 4.70
C SER A 48 -18.07 -3.92 3.80
N GLY A 49 -18.67 -3.26 2.79
CA GLY A 49 -19.56 -3.87 1.80
C GLY A 49 -18.94 -4.14 0.42
N ARG A 50 -17.64 -3.88 0.18
CA ARG A 50 -17.02 -4.13 -1.15
C ARG A 50 -16.43 -5.55 -1.31
N ALA A 51 -16.86 -6.50 -0.48
CA ALA A 51 -16.62 -7.93 -0.68
C ALA A 51 -17.86 -8.67 -1.22
N ASP A 52 -19.02 -8.00 -1.34
CA ASP A 52 -20.26 -8.60 -1.84
C ASP A 52 -20.88 -7.74 -2.95
N ALA A 53 -20.25 -7.72 -4.13
CA ALA A 53 -20.92 -7.35 -5.38
C ALA A 53 -20.15 -7.90 -6.58
N GLU A 54 -20.64 -9.05 -7.07
CA GLU A 54 -20.45 -9.75 -8.37
C GLU A 54 -19.03 -10.12 -8.86
#